data_AF-A0A0F9UPJ0-F1
#
_entry.id   AF-A0A0F9UPJ0-F1
#
_cell.length_a   1.000
_cell.length_b   1.000
_cell.length_c   1.000
_cell.angle_alpha   90.00
_cell.angle_beta   90.00
_cell.angle_gamma   90.00
#
_symmetry.space_group_name_H-M   'P 1'
#
loop_
_entity.id
_entity.type
_entity.pdbx_description
1 polymer ?
#
loop_
_entity_poly.entity_id
_entity_poly.type
_entity_poly.pdbx_seq_one_letter_code
_entity_poly.pdbx_strand_id
1 'polypeptide(L)'
;MHKQSILLGVAVAALGVALLAAPASALVPGETSTAPFSTPGGPYEDMTVDYVGRVRGGSAVAVADRYFLTARHFAIAVGNTVNLYGSTYQVQEMFNAPVLAGETKAVDMRLLKVSSMITGHYDLYDGSLSAGDEAVLVGTGYTGTVNPGSTWTWSASTTRERRWGTNRYDLTTTFETSSYSSQVYRMNFTTGDTPFEVGLGSGDSGGAMLVRDDDDGQWKLAGINAYIGRSGGPMPPYNISYAVTVPASADWVRDTIKLLADVNTDGSADTLDIDTMYDNFGSGDDVFDLNADGAADTGDLDYMIHEVFGTEYGDFDLDGAVDGTDLAIMKAFFGTSGGYGMGNINGDAFIDGTDLALFKTYMGFLAPGAGGEDAVPEPTTLMLLGLGAAALLKRRK
;
A
#
# COMPACT_ATOMS: atom_id res chain seq x y z
N MET A 1 -6.61 -35.04 -53.44
CA MET A 1 -7.04 -33.91 -52.60
C MET A 1 -6.53 -34.13 -51.18
N HIS A 2 -5.32 -33.63 -50.90
CA HIS A 2 -4.75 -33.56 -49.55
C HIS A 2 -4.67 -32.08 -49.20
N LYS A 3 -5.38 -31.63 -48.16
CA LYS A 3 -5.21 -30.29 -47.59
C LYS A 3 -4.36 -30.43 -46.34
N GLN A 4 -3.12 -29.95 -46.42
CA GLN A 4 -2.27 -29.68 -45.26
C GLN A 4 -2.76 -28.39 -44.60
N SER A 5 -3.03 -28.46 -43.30
CA SER A 5 -3.34 -27.32 -42.45
C SER A 5 -2.02 -26.68 -42.01
N ILE A 6 -1.74 -25.48 -42.51
CA ILE A 6 -0.63 -24.64 -42.05
C ILE A 6 -1.09 -23.93 -40.78
N LEU A 7 -0.56 -24.31 -39.62
CA LEU A 7 -0.64 -23.48 -38.41
C LEU A 7 0.30 -22.28 -38.61
N LEU A 8 -0.30 -21.09 -38.70
CA LEU A 8 0.40 -19.81 -38.70
C LEU A 8 0.69 -19.44 -37.24
N GLY A 9 1.92 -19.67 -36.78
CA GLY A 9 2.39 -19.15 -35.50
C GLY A 9 2.55 -17.63 -35.59
N VAL A 10 1.80 -16.90 -34.77
CA VAL A 10 2.00 -15.47 -34.56
C VAL A 10 3.27 -15.32 -33.71
N ALA A 11 4.38 -14.96 -34.38
CA ALA A 11 5.58 -14.51 -33.68
C ALA A 11 5.32 -13.08 -33.18
N VAL A 12 5.14 -12.92 -31.87
CA VAL A 12 5.20 -11.61 -31.21
C VAL A 12 6.66 -11.16 -31.26
N ALA A 13 6.94 -10.16 -32.09
CA ALA A 13 8.25 -9.54 -32.17
C ALA A 13 8.49 -8.70 -30.91
N ALA A 14 9.22 -9.26 -29.94
CA ALA A 14 9.82 -8.50 -28.86
C ALA A 14 10.90 -7.57 -29.47
N LEU A 15 10.56 -6.29 -29.65
CA LEU A 15 11.56 -5.27 -29.93
C LEU A 15 12.34 -5.00 -28.62
N GLY A 16 13.40 -5.77 -28.40
CA GLY A 16 14.36 -5.52 -27.34
C GLY A 16 15.16 -4.25 -27.63
N VAL A 17 14.69 -3.11 -27.13
CA VAL A 17 15.54 -1.91 -26.99
C VAL A 17 16.22 -2.03 -25.63
N ALA A 18 17.53 -2.26 -25.63
CA ALA A 18 18.34 -2.12 -24.43
C ALA A 18 18.36 -0.64 -24.02
N LEU A 19 17.40 -0.24 -23.16
CA LEU A 19 17.47 1.04 -22.48
C LEU A 19 18.56 0.95 -21.41
N LEU A 20 19.61 1.74 -21.56
CA LEU A 20 20.45 2.13 -20.43
C LEU A 20 19.59 3.00 -19.53
N ALA A 21 19.02 2.39 -18.48
CA ALA A 21 18.18 3.06 -17.51
C ALA A 21 18.99 4.09 -16.72
N ALA A 22 18.57 5.35 -16.77
CA ALA A 22 18.92 6.32 -15.74
C ALA A 22 17.84 6.22 -14.65
N PRO A 23 18.21 6.20 -13.35
CA PRO A 23 17.23 6.33 -12.27
C PRO A 23 16.41 7.61 -12.49
N ALA A 24 15.12 7.62 -12.12
CA ALA A 24 14.22 8.77 -12.27
C ALA A 24 14.93 10.09 -11.90
N SER A 25 14.75 11.19 -12.68
CA SER A 25 15.44 12.52 -12.51
C SER A 25 14.74 13.93 -12.84
N ALA A 26 14.44 14.79 -11.80
CA ALA A 26 13.47 15.89 -11.36
C ALA A 26 11.89 15.96 -11.50
N LEU A 27 11.19 16.31 -10.38
CA LEU A 27 9.97 17.16 -10.30
C LEU A 27 10.30 18.61 -10.72
N VAL A 28 9.74 19.07 -11.85
CA VAL A 28 10.10 20.35 -12.47
C VAL A 28 8.89 21.30 -12.59
N PRO A 29 8.91 22.48 -11.93
CA PRO A 29 7.82 23.44 -11.98
C PRO A 29 7.80 24.30 -13.25
N GLY A 30 6.61 24.52 -13.81
CA GLY A 30 6.29 25.71 -14.60
C GLY A 30 6.01 26.91 -13.67
N GLU A 31 6.92 27.89 -13.70
CA GLU A 31 6.87 29.23 -13.08
C GLU A 31 6.08 29.45 -11.76
N THR A 32 6.79 29.39 -10.63
CA THR A 32 7.17 30.57 -9.82
C THR A 32 8.10 30.11 -8.71
N SER A 33 9.16 30.88 -8.44
CA SER A 33 10.15 30.67 -7.38
C SER A 33 9.61 30.92 -5.97
N THR A 34 8.33 30.62 -5.74
CA THR A 34 7.69 30.58 -4.44
C THR A 34 7.11 29.18 -4.30
N ALA A 35 7.73 28.36 -3.46
CA ALA A 35 7.19 27.07 -3.09
C ALA A 35 5.67 27.14 -2.84
N PRO A 36 4.88 26.21 -3.38
CA PRO A 36 3.59 25.88 -2.80
C PRO A 36 3.54 24.36 -2.61
N PHE A 37 4.42 23.78 -1.78
CA PHE A 37 4.57 22.31 -1.79
C PHE A 37 4.62 21.64 -0.42
N SER A 38 4.32 22.35 0.68
CA SER A 38 4.15 21.68 1.98
C SER A 38 2.76 21.07 2.14
N THR A 39 1.73 21.68 1.53
CA THR A 39 0.33 21.30 1.75
C THR A 39 -0.42 21.39 0.42
N PRO A 40 -0.99 20.29 -0.06
CA PRO A 40 -1.94 20.29 -1.18
C PRO A 40 -3.13 21.25 -0.93
N GLY A 41 -3.75 21.75 -2.00
CA GLY A 41 -4.87 22.68 -1.88
C GLY A 41 -5.80 22.62 -3.09
N GLY A 42 -7.00 23.20 -2.95
CA GLY A 42 -8.03 23.11 -3.99
C GLY A 42 -8.54 21.67 -4.14
N PRO A 43 -8.62 21.11 -5.37
CA PRO A 43 -9.08 19.73 -5.58
C PRO A 43 -8.25 18.64 -4.89
N TYR A 44 -7.08 19.00 -4.35
CA TYR A 44 -6.14 18.08 -3.69
C TYR A 44 -6.09 18.32 -2.17
N GLU A 45 -6.95 19.16 -1.59
CA GLU A 45 -6.86 19.55 -0.18
C GLU A 45 -7.00 18.38 0.82
N ASP A 46 -7.63 17.28 0.39
CA ASP A 46 -7.77 16.04 1.14
C ASP A 46 -6.55 15.09 1.01
N MET A 47 -5.61 15.40 0.11
CA MET A 47 -4.38 14.63 -0.07
C MET A 47 -3.34 15.02 0.98
N THR A 48 -2.69 14.02 1.56
CA THR A 48 -1.46 14.21 2.33
C THR A 48 -0.24 13.84 1.49
N VAL A 49 0.87 14.55 1.69
CA VAL A 49 2.20 14.18 1.17
C VAL A 49 3.14 13.70 2.29
N ASP A 50 2.62 13.63 3.53
CA ASP A 50 3.45 13.49 4.72
C ASP A 50 4.08 12.11 4.86
N TYR A 51 3.54 11.11 4.18
CA TYR A 51 4.00 9.73 4.19
C TYR A 51 5.13 9.45 3.20
N VAL A 52 5.59 10.46 2.45
CA VAL A 52 6.76 10.35 1.58
C VAL A 52 7.98 10.97 2.26
N GLY A 53 9.02 10.16 2.46
CA GLY A 53 10.27 10.54 3.12
C GLY A 53 11.48 10.37 2.22
N ARG A 54 12.66 10.64 2.79
CA ARG A 54 13.96 10.50 2.12
C ARG A 54 14.77 9.36 2.71
N VAL A 55 15.27 8.48 1.85
CA VAL A 55 16.25 7.44 2.22
C VAL A 55 17.46 7.53 1.30
N ARG A 56 18.64 7.74 1.87
CA ARG A 56 19.90 7.82 1.10
C ARG A 56 19.79 8.84 -0.06
N GLY A 57 19.96 8.33 -1.28
CA GLY A 57 19.91 9.08 -2.52
C GLY A 57 18.52 9.18 -3.14
N GLY A 58 17.51 8.46 -2.63
CA GLY A 58 16.14 8.40 -3.14
C GLY A 58 15.09 8.82 -2.12
N SER A 59 13.86 8.45 -2.40
CA SER A 59 12.67 8.64 -1.57
C SER A 59 12.15 7.29 -1.07
N ALA A 60 11.24 7.30 -0.11
CA ALA A 60 10.54 6.12 0.39
C ALA A 60 9.13 6.51 0.84
N VAL A 61 8.17 5.59 0.75
CA VAL A 61 6.74 5.84 1.02
C VAL A 61 6.27 4.93 2.15
N ALA A 62 5.68 5.49 3.21
CA ALA A 62 5.09 4.67 4.28
C ALA A 62 3.84 3.95 3.75
N VAL A 63 3.78 2.64 3.97
CA VAL A 63 2.70 1.75 3.50
C VAL A 63 2.10 0.88 4.60
N ALA A 64 2.69 0.91 5.80
CA ALA A 64 2.16 0.35 7.04
C ALA A 64 2.94 0.96 8.23
N ASP A 65 2.52 0.67 9.46
CA ASP A 65 3.06 1.28 10.68
C ASP A 65 4.56 1.07 10.91
N ARG A 66 5.20 0.10 10.25
CA ARG A 66 6.67 -0.09 10.33
C ARG A 66 7.34 -0.29 8.98
N TYR A 67 6.64 0.00 7.89
CA TYR A 67 7.12 -0.36 6.57
C TYR A 67 7.08 0.81 5.60
N PHE A 68 8.23 1.01 4.96
CA PHE A 68 8.35 1.88 3.80
C PHE A 68 8.56 1.07 2.52
N LEU A 69 7.87 1.43 1.45
CA LEU A 69 8.11 0.96 0.10
C LEU A 69 9.07 1.93 -0.64
N THR A 70 9.98 1.40 -1.44
CA THR A 70 10.95 2.20 -2.22
C THR A 70 11.38 1.45 -3.50
N ALA A 71 12.07 2.15 -4.40
CA ALA A 71 12.75 1.54 -5.53
C ALA A 71 13.99 0.75 -5.07
N ARG A 72 14.34 -0.32 -5.79
CA ARG A 72 15.42 -1.26 -5.46
C ARG A 72 16.75 -0.93 -6.15
N HIS A 73 16.74 -0.17 -7.24
CA HIS A 73 17.90 0.08 -8.09
C HIS A 73 19.00 0.93 -7.46
N PHE A 74 18.78 1.53 -6.29
CA PHE A 74 19.79 2.30 -5.58
C PHE A 74 20.18 1.66 -4.24
N ALA A 75 21.41 1.93 -3.82
CA ALA A 75 22.00 1.26 -2.66
C ALA A 75 21.44 1.80 -1.32
N ILE A 76 20.73 0.92 -0.62
CA ILE A 76 20.29 1.02 0.79
C ILE A 76 20.82 -0.21 1.53
N ALA A 77 21.22 -0.03 2.78
CA ALA A 77 21.63 -1.08 3.71
C ALA A 77 20.89 -0.97 5.04
N VAL A 78 20.81 -2.08 5.78
CA VAL A 78 20.40 -2.09 7.20
C VAL A 78 21.25 -1.08 7.98
N GLY A 79 20.61 -0.36 8.89
CA GLY A 79 21.19 0.74 9.65
C GLY A 79 21.15 2.09 8.94
N ASN A 80 20.80 2.16 7.65
CA ASN A 80 20.46 3.45 7.02
C ASN A 80 19.15 3.99 7.60
N THR A 81 18.93 5.30 7.46
CA THR A 81 17.72 5.95 7.99
C THR A 81 16.80 6.45 6.89
N VAL A 82 15.50 6.28 7.12
CA VAL A 82 14.42 6.97 6.42
C VAL A 82 14.07 8.21 7.23
N ASN A 83 14.06 9.39 6.60
CA ASN A 83 13.67 10.65 7.23
C ASN A 83 12.30 11.06 6.71
N LEU A 84 11.30 11.06 7.59
CA LEU A 84 9.95 11.55 7.33
C LEU A 84 9.80 12.83 8.16
N TYR A 85 9.82 14.00 7.51
CA TYR A 85 9.99 15.32 8.13
C TYR A 85 9.54 15.45 9.60
N GLY A 86 10.51 15.40 10.52
CA GLY A 86 10.29 15.46 11.98
C GLY A 86 10.71 14.19 12.71
N SER A 87 10.75 13.05 12.01
CA SER A 87 11.07 11.73 12.54
C SER A 87 12.11 11.00 11.68
N THR A 88 12.95 10.22 12.35
CA THR A 88 13.99 9.41 11.73
C THR A 88 13.77 7.95 12.12
N TYR A 89 13.72 7.09 11.12
CA TYR A 89 13.44 5.68 11.27
C TYR A 89 14.64 4.87 10.77
N GLN A 90 15.22 4.01 11.61
CA GLN A 90 16.34 3.18 11.21
C GLN A 90 15.83 1.93 10.51
N VAL A 91 16.36 1.63 9.32
CA VAL A 91 16.09 0.39 8.59
C VAL A 91 16.70 -0.78 9.36
N GLN A 92 15.86 -1.72 9.78
CA GLN A 92 16.28 -2.94 10.48
C GLN A 92 16.38 -4.11 9.52
N GLU A 93 15.42 -4.24 8.61
CA GLU A 93 15.35 -5.32 7.64
C GLU A 93 14.90 -4.80 6.27
N MET A 94 15.18 -5.57 5.22
CA MET A 94 14.82 -5.21 3.85
C MET A 94 14.35 -6.43 3.08
N PHE A 95 13.22 -6.29 2.40
CA PHE A 95 12.61 -7.34 1.60
C PHE A 95 12.58 -6.87 0.15
N ASN A 96 13.21 -7.62 -0.75
CA ASN A 96 13.22 -7.27 -2.17
C ASN A 96 12.04 -7.94 -2.86
N ALA A 97 11.35 -7.19 -3.73
CA ALA A 97 10.30 -7.76 -4.55
C ALA A 97 10.83 -8.94 -5.39
N PRO A 98 10.05 -10.04 -5.48
CA PRO A 98 10.46 -11.25 -6.17
C PRO A 98 10.47 -11.06 -7.70
N VAL A 99 10.82 -12.14 -8.40
CA VAL A 99 10.53 -12.28 -9.82
C VAL A 99 9.06 -12.69 -9.94
N LEU A 100 8.25 -11.89 -10.62
CA LEU A 100 6.83 -12.20 -10.82
C LEU A 100 6.67 -13.39 -11.79
N ALA A 101 5.55 -14.09 -11.70
CA ALA A 101 5.27 -15.25 -12.54
C ALA A 101 5.36 -14.91 -14.03
N GLY A 102 6.17 -15.67 -14.78
CA GLY A 102 6.37 -15.45 -16.21
C GLY A 102 7.50 -14.46 -16.56
N GLU A 103 8.10 -13.79 -15.56
CA GLU A 103 9.24 -12.90 -15.76
C GLU A 103 10.58 -13.61 -15.48
N THR A 104 11.68 -13.01 -15.95
CA THR A 104 13.05 -13.54 -15.73
C THR A 104 13.90 -12.65 -14.84
N LYS A 105 13.42 -11.45 -14.52
CA LYS A 105 14.12 -10.45 -13.71
C LYS A 105 13.19 -9.99 -12.59
N ALA A 106 13.79 -9.58 -11.49
CA ALA A 106 13.02 -9.11 -10.35
C ALA A 106 12.40 -7.74 -10.62
N VAL A 107 11.37 -7.40 -9.85
CA VAL A 107 10.78 -6.07 -9.86
C VAL A 107 11.70 -5.08 -9.15
N ASP A 108 11.75 -3.84 -9.63
CA ASP A 108 12.53 -2.74 -9.04
C ASP A 108 11.80 -2.11 -7.85
N MET A 109 11.51 -2.94 -6.86
CA MET A 109 10.79 -2.55 -5.66
C MET A 109 11.37 -3.26 -4.43
N ARG A 110 11.33 -2.57 -3.29
CA ARG A 110 11.85 -3.05 -2.01
C ARG A 110 11.02 -2.48 -0.86
N LEU A 111 10.77 -3.32 0.12
CA LEU A 111 10.18 -2.95 1.39
C LEU A 111 11.29 -2.80 2.46
N LEU A 112 11.15 -1.81 3.33
CA LEU A 112 12.06 -1.51 4.44
C LEU A 112 11.27 -1.60 5.75
N LYS A 113 11.62 -2.55 6.62
CA LYS A 113 11.12 -2.58 8.00
C LYS A 113 11.95 -1.64 8.86
N VAL A 114 11.31 -0.81 9.68
CA VAL A 114 11.99 0.20 10.49
C VAL A 114 11.80 0.03 12.00
N SER A 115 12.71 0.67 12.75
CA SER A 115 12.87 0.55 14.20
C SER A 115 11.67 0.99 15.06
N SER A 116 10.78 1.83 14.54
CA SER A 116 9.70 2.47 15.31
C SER A 116 8.46 2.68 14.47
N MET A 117 7.31 2.77 15.14
CA MET A 117 6.01 3.04 14.52
C MET A 117 6.02 4.37 13.76
N ILE A 118 5.46 4.35 12.56
CA ILE A 118 5.25 5.48 11.65
C ILE A 118 3.83 5.99 11.88
N THR A 119 3.67 7.31 12.05
CA THR A 119 2.33 7.89 12.16
C THR A 119 1.71 8.06 10.77
N GLY A 120 0.86 7.12 10.40
CA GLY A 120 0.09 7.12 9.15
C GLY A 120 0.88 6.63 7.94
N HIS A 121 0.15 6.12 6.95
CA HIS A 121 0.65 5.58 5.70
C HIS A 121 -0.41 5.69 4.60
N TYR A 122 -0.03 5.45 3.34
CA TYR A 122 -1.03 5.29 2.27
C TYR A 122 -1.52 3.85 2.21
N ASP A 123 -2.78 3.69 1.86
CA ASP A 123 -3.27 2.41 1.34
C ASP A 123 -2.74 2.16 -0.07
N LEU A 124 -2.61 0.89 -0.43
CA LEU A 124 -2.24 0.49 -1.78
C LEU A 124 -3.45 0.59 -2.70
N TYR A 125 -3.23 1.10 -3.91
CA TYR A 125 -4.23 1.07 -4.96
C TYR A 125 -4.25 -0.32 -5.61
N ASP A 126 -5.43 -0.93 -5.71
CA ASP A 126 -5.65 -2.25 -6.32
C ASP A 126 -6.42 -2.17 -7.64
N GLY A 127 -6.82 -0.96 -8.05
CA GLY A 127 -7.60 -0.73 -9.26
C GLY A 127 -6.78 -0.69 -10.56
N SER A 128 -7.41 -0.17 -11.60
CA SER A 128 -6.80 0.01 -12.93
C SER A 128 -6.90 1.47 -13.38
N LEU A 129 -6.01 1.91 -14.27
CA LEU A 129 -6.00 3.27 -14.80
C LEU A 129 -6.34 3.30 -16.28
N SER A 130 -7.07 4.33 -16.68
CA SER A 130 -7.42 4.68 -18.05
C SER A 130 -6.55 5.83 -18.54
N ALA A 131 -6.14 5.78 -19.81
CA ALA A 131 -5.30 6.82 -20.39
C ALA A 131 -5.93 8.22 -20.21
N GLY A 132 -5.17 9.15 -19.64
CA GLY A 132 -5.64 10.49 -19.28
C GLY A 132 -5.97 10.67 -17.80
N ASP A 133 -6.09 9.59 -17.02
CA ASP A 133 -6.28 9.68 -15.57
C ASP A 133 -5.16 10.51 -14.93
N GLU A 134 -5.54 11.43 -14.05
CA GLU A 134 -4.59 12.29 -13.37
C GLU A 134 -3.92 11.52 -12.24
N ALA A 135 -2.61 11.70 -12.10
CA ALA A 135 -1.82 11.16 -11.02
C ALA A 135 -1.01 12.26 -10.36
N VAL A 136 -0.83 12.14 -9.05
CA VAL A 136 0.05 13.01 -8.27
C VAL A 136 1.39 12.31 -8.07
N LEU A 137 2.48 12.99 -8.39
CA LEU A 137 3.83 12.52 -8.16
C LEU A 137 4.43 13.25 -6.98
N VAL A 138 4.97 12.50 -6.02
CA VAL A 138 5.60 13.03 -4.80
C VAL A 138 7.01 12.44 -4.63
N GLY A 139 7.98 13.26 -4.27
CA GLY A 139 9.34 12.80 -3.98
C GLY A 139 10.28 13.87 -3.43
N THR A 140 11.52 13.48 -3.13
CA THR A 140 12.56 14.30 -2.47
C THR A 140 13.80 14.56 -3.35
N GLY A 141 13.59 14.51 -4.67
CA GLY A 141 14.62 14.67 -5.67
C GLY A 141 15.08 16.12 -5.86
N TYR A 142 16.11 16.25 -6.68
CA TYR A 142 16.56 17.54 -7.20
C TYR A 142 15.48 18.18 -8.07
N THR A 143 15.44 19.51 -8.08
CA THR A 143 14.57 20.30 -8.98
C THR A 143 15.27 20.60 -10.30
N GLY A 144 14.52 21.23 -11.21
CA GLY A 144 14.96 21.45 -12.56
C GLY A 144 14.30 22.63 -13.28
N THR A 145 14.36 22.60 -14.61
CA THR A 145 13.80 23.63 -15.49
C THR A 145 12.95 23.01 -16.59
N VAL A 146 11.74 23.54 -16.77
CA VAL A 146 10.90 23.20 -17.93
C VAL A 146 11.49 23.90 -19.14
N ASN A 147 11.76 23.13 -20.19
CA ASN A 147 12.29 23.63 -21.44
C ASN A 147 11.16 23.76 -22.48
N PRO A 148 11.31 24.62 -23.49
CA PRO A 148 10.39 24.68 -24.62
C PRO A 148 10.19 23.30 -25.28
N GLY A 149 8.97 23.04 -25.75
CA GLY A 149 8.62 21.80 -26.45
C GLY A 149 8.27 20.63 -25.53
N SER A 150 7.74 20.91 -24.33
CA SER A 150 7.29 19.89 -23.37
C SER A 150 8.41 18.92 -22.97
N THR A 151 9.54 19.48 -22.55
CA THR A 151 10.66 18.68 -22.02
C THR A 151 11.20 19.32 -20.74
N TRP A 152 11.99 18.60 -19.94
CA TRP A 152 12.63 19.15 -18.74
C TRP A 152 14.06 18.67 -18.55
N THR A 153 14.81 19.42 -17.74
CA THR A 153 16.15 19.07 -17.24
C THR A 153 16.19 19.28 -15.73
N TRP A 154 17.18 18.72 -15.06
CA TRP A 154 17.37 18.82 -13.60
C TRP A 154 18.81 19.15 -13.24
N SER A 155 19.05 19.62 -12.01
CA SER A 155 20.40 19.95 -11.55
C SER A 155 20.68 19.47 -10.12
N ALA A 156 21.81 18.78 -9.94
CA ALA A 156 22.33 18.36 -8.63
C ALA A 156 22.74 19.54 -7.72
N SER A 157 22.78 20.77 -8.24
CA SER A 157 23.04 21.98 -7.45
C SER A 157 21.79 22.53 -6.75
N THR A 158 20.64 21.88 -6.88
CA THR A 158 19.36 22.35 -6.34
C THR A 158 18.97 21.67 -5.03
N THR A 159 17.94 22.18 -4.37
CA THR A 159 17.47 21.62 -3.09
C THR A 159 16.69 20.32 -3.27
N ARG A 160 16.80 19.45 -2.27
CA ARG A 160 16.19 18.12 -2.20
C ARG A 160 15.09 18.06 -1.15
N GLU A 161 14.13 18.94 -1.30
CA GLU A 161 12.97 18.99 -0.43
C GLU A 161 11.88 18.10 -1.00
N ARG A 162 10.99 17.61 -0.12
CA ARG A 162 9.77 16.94 -0.58
C ARG A 162 8.92 17.90 -1.40
N ARG A 163 8.49 17.44 -2.57
CA ARG A 163 7.61 18.19 -3.48
C ARG A 163 6.59 17.25 -4.08
N TRP A 164 5.53 17.85 -4.60
CA TRP A 164 4.51 17.16 -5.34
C TRP A 164 4.09 17.95 -6.58
N GLY A 165 3.40 17.29 -7.50
CA GLY A 165 2.61 17.92 -8.55
C GLY A 165 1.96 16.83 -9.41
N THR A 166 1.37 17.22 -10.52
CA THR A 166 0.46 16.37 -11.30
C THR A 166 1.08 15.94 -12.63
N ASN A 167 0.64 14.79 -13.13
CA ASN A 167 0.84 14.34 -14.50
C ASN A 167 -0.36 13.45 -14.92
N ARG A 168 -0.42 13.01 -16.17
CA ARG A 168 -1.42 12.04 -16.63
C ARG A 168 -0.80 10.70 -16.95
N TYR A 169 -1.47 9.65 -16.50
CA TYR A 169 -1.17 8.30 -16.94
C TYR A 169 -1.45 8.18 -18.45
N ASP A 170 -0.47 7.67 -19.20
CA ASP A 170 -0.56 7.42 -20.64
C ASP A 170 -0.91 5.95 -20.90
N LEU A 171 -0.05 5.06 -20.40
CA LEU A 171 -0.20 3.61 -20.59
C LEU A 171 0.62 2.82 -19.58
N THR A 172 0.26 1.55 -19.41
CA THR A 172 1.06 0.55 -18.71
C THR A 172 1.96 -0.18 -19.71
N THR A 173 3.25 -0.28 -19.40
CA THR A 173 4.24 -0.99 -20.23
C THR A 173 5.26 -1.71 -19.35
N THR A 174 6.06 -2.60 -19.92
CA THR A 174 7.25 -3.14 -19.25
C THR A 174 8.44 -2.20 -19.45
N PHE A 175 9.19 -1.95 -18.38
CA PHE A 175 10.48 -1.28 -18.41
C PHE A 175 11.57 -2.27 -17.98
N GLU A 176 12.53 -2.50 -18.87
CA GLU A 176 13.63 -3.44 -18.61
C GLU A 176 14.95 -2.72 -18.41
N THR A 177 15.69 -3.18 -17.41
CA THR A 177 17.09 -2.84 -17.17
C THR A 177 17.95 -4.09 -17.25
N SER A 178 19.26 -3.97 -17.00
CA SER A 178 20.13 -5.15 -16.86
C SER A 178 19.74 -6.06 -15.69
N SER A 179 19.06 -5.53 -14.67
CA SER A 179 18.83 -6.22 -13.40
C SER A 179 17.35 -6.40 -13.05
N TYR A 180 16.48 -5.59 -13.65
CA TYR A 180 15.05 -5.55 -13.32
C TYR A 180 14.18 -5.59 -14.56
N SER A 181 13.01 -6.21 -14.44
CA SER A 181 11.88 -6.11 -15.37
C SER A 181 10.70 -5.69 -14.53
N SER A 182 10.07 -4.57 -14.85
CA SER A 182 8.98 -4.03 -14.04
C SER A 182 7.86 -3.56 -14.95
N GLN A 183 6.63 -3.92 -14.59
CA GLN A 183 5.48 -3.22 -15.13
C GLN A 183 5.50 -1.79 -14.57
N VAL A 184 5.35 -0.81 -15.44
CA VAL A 184 5.40 0.61 -15.10
C VAL A 184 4.22 1.36 -15.71
N TYR A 185 3.75 2.36 -14.98
CA TYR A 185 2.95 3.45 -15.51
C TYR A 185 3.86 4.46 -16.19
N ARG A 186 3.58 4.72 -17.46
CA ARG A 186 4.21 5.78 -18.25
C ARG A 186 3.38 7.05 -18.14
N MET A 187 4.05 8.17 -17.92
CA MET A 187 3.44 9.51 -17.88
C MET A 187 4.25 10.44 -18.79
N ASN A 188 3.59 11.02 -19.80
CA ASN A 188 4.26 11.92 -20.75
C ASN A 188 4.13 13.35 -20.26
N PHE A 189 5.25 14.06 -20.17
CA PHE A 189 5.20 15.46 -19.78
C PHE A 189 4.73 16.32 -20.93
N THR A 190 3.65 17.06 -20.70
CA THR A 190 3.09 18.03 -21.64
C THR A 190 2.83 19.33 -20.92
N THR A 191 3.57 20.39 -21.25
CA THR A 191 3.46 21.66 -20.53
C THR A 191 2.03 22.18 -20.55
N GLY A 192 1.43 22.33 -19.37
CA GLY A 192 0.06 22.83 -19.18
C GLY A 192 -1.05 21.78 -19.30
N ASP A 193 -0.72 20.48 -19.38
CA ASP A 193 -1.70 19.38 -19.44
C ASP A 193 -2.42 19.12 -18.10
N THR A 194 -1.73 19.42 -17.00
CA THR A 194 -2.29 19.40 -15.64
C THR A 194 -1.99 20.71 -14.90
N PRO A 195 -2.76 21.05 -13.84
CA PRO A 195 -2.60 22.33 -13.11
C PRO A 195 -1.20 22.53 -12.52
N PHE A 196 -0.55 21.43 -12.13
CA PHE A 196 0.79 21.43 -11.54
C PHE A 196 1.70 20.46 -12.30
N GLU A 197 1.75 20.54 -13.63
CA GLU A 197 2.49 19.59 -14.48
C GLU A 197 3.95 19.37 -14.07
N VAL A 198 4.38 18.10 -13.93
CA VAL A 198 5.73 17.74 -13.46
C VAL A 198 6.37 16.60 -14.24
N GLY A 199 7.69 16.66 -14.42
CA GLY A 199 8.52 15.48 -14.70
C GLY A 199 8.90 14.75 -13.40
N LEU A 200 9.45 13.54 -13.48
CA LEU A 200 10.24 12.95 -12.38
C LEU A 200 11.69 13.14 -12.68
N GLY A 201 12.59 12.73 -11.79
CA GLY A 201 12.77 13.05 -10.39
C GLY A 201 14.12 12.62 -9.71
N SER A 202 15.21 13.42 -9.50
CA SER A 202 16.58 12.81 -9.32
C SER A 202 16.82 12.63 -7.87
N GLY A 203 16.68 11.38 -7.45
CA GLY A 203 16.40 11.09 -6.05
C GLY A 203 14.91 11.14 -5.70
N ASP A 204 14.01 11.28 -6.67
CA ASP A 204 12.60 10.90 -6.51
C ASP A 204 12.39 9.40 -6.73
N SER A 205 13.40 8.64 -7.19
CA SER A 205 13.36 7.18 -7.16
C SER A 205 12.92 6.67 -5.78
N GLY A 206 11.86 5.87 -5.71
CA GLY A 206 11.23 5.42 -4.47
C GLY A 206 10.13 6.34 -3.94
N GLY A 207 9.80 7.42 -4.63
CA GLY A 207 8.71 8.34 -4.29
C GLY A 207 7.34 7.82 -4.76
N ALA A 208 6.27 8.49 -4.36
CA ALA A 208 4.91 8.06 -4.62
C ALA A 208 4.38 8.56 -5.98
N MET A 209 3.62 7.70 -6.66
CA MET A 209 2.58 8.08 -7.60
C MET A 209 1.24 7.75 -6.96
N LEU A 210 0.46 8.78 -6.64
CA LEU A 210 -0.84 8.68 -5.99
C LEU A 210 -1.96 8.88 -7.01
N VAL A 211 -3.05 8.16 -6.84
CA VAL A 211 -4.29 8.33 -7.60
C VAL A 211 -5.45 8.42 -6.62
N ARG A 212 -6.50 9.13 -7.01
CA ARG A 212 -7.74 9.15 -6.26
C ARG A 212 -8.56 7.94 -6.70
N ASP A 213 -8.81 7.03 -5.77
CA ASP A 213 -9.62 5.85 -6.03
C ASP A 213 -11.08 6.27 -6.23
N ASP A 214 -11.70 5.79 -7.29
CA ASP A 214 -13.09 6.13 -7.62
C ASP A 214 -14.08 5.39 -6.69
N ASP A 215 -13.66 4.27 -6.09
CA ASP A 215 -14.53 3.43 -5.26
C ASP A 215 -14.81 4.07 -3.88
N ASP A 216 -13.80 4.68 -3.25
CA ASP A 216 -13.91 5.29 -1.92
C ASP A 216 -13.49 6.77 -1.87
N GLY A 217 -12.99 7.32 -2.97
CA GLY A 217 -12.55 8.71 -3.07
C GLY A 217 -11.23 9.00 -2.36
N GLN A 218 -10.49 7.99 -1.89
CA GLN A 218 -9.24 8.21 -1.15
C GLN A 218 -8.02 8.27 -2.07
N TRP A 219 -6.99 8.99 -1.63
CA TRP A 219 -5.69 9.02 -2.31
C TRP A 219 -4.88 7.78 -1.94
N LYS A 220 -4.67 6.88 -2.91
CA LYS A 220 -3.96 5.61 -2.72
C LYS A 220 -2.66 5.56 -3.52
N LEU A 221 -1.72 4.76 -3.05
CA LEU A 221 -0.43 4.55 -3.70
C LEU A 221 -0.58 3.59 -4.89
N ALA A 222 -0.53 4.14 -6.11
CA ALA A 222 -0.61 3.36 -7.34
C ALA A 222 0.76 3.00 -7.93
N GLY A 223 1.80 3.79 -7.64
CA GLY A 223 3.11 3.52 -8.20
C GLY A 223 4.28 4.04 -7.37
N ILE A 224 5.46 3.46 -7.63
CA ILE A 224 6.74 3.90 -7.10
C ILE A 224 7.56 4.54 -8.21
N ASN A 225 7.82 5.84 -8.08
CA ASN A 225 8.64 6.62 -9.01
C ASN A 225 10.00 5.94 -9.21
N ALA A 226 10.40 5.65 -10.46
CA ALA A 226 11.58 4.80 -10.69
C ALA A 226 12.47 5.25 -11.85
N TYR A 227 11.88 5.67 -12.99
CA TYR A 227 12.66 6.01 -14.18
C TYR A 227 12.21 7.29 -14.88
N ILE A 228 13.06 7.76 -15.78
CA ILE A 228 12.77 8.82 -16.75
C ILE A 228 13.21 8.37 -18.13
N GLY A 229 12.68 9.03 -19.15
CA GLY A 229 13.14 8.83 -20.50
C GLY A 229 12.85 10.01 -21.42
N ARG A 230 13.21 9.81 -22.68
CA ARG A 230 12.86 10.70 -23.76
C ARG A 230 12.47 9.87 -24.99
N SER A 231 11.47 10.35 -25.75
CA SER A 231 11.23 9.82 -27.09
C SER A 231 12.47 10.02 -27.97
N GLY A 232 13.09 8.93 -28.42
CA GLY A 232 14.28 8.94 -29.27
C GLY A 232 15.63 8.81 -28.55
N GLY A 233 15.67 8.59 -27.22
CA GLY A 233 16.92 8.24 -26.52
C GLY A 233 16.87 8.45 -25.00
N PRO A 234 17.93 8.05 -24.25
CA PRO A 234 17.96 8.14 -22.79
C PRO A 234 18.49 9.49 -22.26
N MET A 235 18.96 10.37 -23.16
CA MET A 235 19.64 11.60 -22.79
C MET A 235 18.67 12.79 -22.67
N PRO A 236 18.95 13.74 -21.76
CA PRO A 236 18.15 14.95 -21.62
C PRO A 236 18.06 15.76 -22.93
N PRO A 237 17.06 16.64 -23.07
CA PRO A 237 16.00 16.90 -22.09
C PRO A 237 14.96 15.76 -22.08
N TYR A 238 14.39 15.46 -20.92
CA TYR A 238 13.46 14.36 -20.72
C TYR A 238 12.03 14.78 -21.06
N ASN A 239 11.18 13.81 -21.42
CA ASN A 239 9.75 14.05 -21.61
C ASN A 239 8.85 12.90 -21.13
N ILE A 240 9.41 11.91 -20.42
CA ILE A 240 8.66 10.76 -19.94
C ILE A 240 9.11 10.40 -18.52
N SER A 241 8.13 10.19 -17.64
CA SER A 241 8.27 9.69 -16.27
C SER A 241 7.72 8.27 -16.18
N TYR A 242 8.32 7.44 -15.35
CA TYR A 242 7.86 6.08 -15.11
C TYR A 242 7.80 5.77 -13.62
N ALA A 243 6.67 5.18 -13.20
CA ALA A 243 6.49 4.62 -11.87
C ALA A 243 6.23 3.11 -11.97
N VAL A 244 6.93 2.30 -11.19
CA VAL A 244 6.66 0.86 -11.07
C VAL A 244 5.27 0.68 -10.47
N THR A 245 4.44 -0.16 -11.09
CA THR A 245 3.04 -0.33 -10.65
C THR A 245 3.00 -1.04 -9.30
N VAL A 246 2.24 -0.48 -8.36
CA VAL A 246 1.96 -1.13 -7.07
C VAL A 246 0.98 -2.29 -7.22
N PRO A 247 -0.12 -2.20 -8.01
CA PRO A 247 -1.05 -3.33 -8.15
C PRO A 247 -0.39 -4.66 -8.58
N ALA A 248 0.67 -4.61 -9.40
CA ALA A 248 1.39 -5.81 -9.83
C ALA A 248 2.23 -6.47 -8.72
N SER A 249 2.39 -5.82 -7.58
CA SER A 249 3.16 -6.31 -6.43
C SER A 249 2.41 -6.10 -5.10
N ALA A 250 1.12 -5.79 -5.15
CA ALA A 250 0.31 -5.49 -3.96
C ALA A 250 0.23 -6.69 -3.02
N ASP A 251 -0.08 -7.88 -3.55
CA ASP A 251 -0.09 -9.13 -2.79
C ASP A 251 1.25 -9.35 -2.09
N TRP A 252 2.37 -9.28 -2.82
CA TRP A 252 3.70 -9.41 -2.21
C TRP A 252 3.96 -8.39 -1.10
N VAL A 253 3.56 -7.12 -1.27
CA VAL A 253 3.72 -6.11 -0.22
C VAL A 253 2.89 -6.48 1.01
N ARG A 254 1.61 -6.81 0.82
CA ARG A 254 0.69 -7.18 1.90
C ARG A 254 1.16 -8.43 2.61
N ASP A 255 1.49 -9.49 1.87
CA ASP A 255 1.99 -10.76 2.41
C ASP A 255 3.29 -10.55 3.18
N THR A 256 4.23 -9.76 2.66
CA THR A 256 5.50 -9.47 3.37
C THR A 256 5.28 -8.67 4.66
N ILE A 257 4.30 -7.75 4.67
CA ILE A 257 3.93 -7.00 5.88
C ILE A 257 3.23 -7.92 6.89
N LYS A 258 2.35 -8.81 6.41
CA LYS A 258 1.58 -9.77 7.21
C LYS A 258 2.40 -10.98 7.72
N LEU A 259 3.51 -11.32 7.07
CA LEU A 259 4.38 -12.47 7.39
C LEU A 259 5.05 -12.42 8.78
N LEU A 260 4.81 -11.38 9.59
CA LEU A 260 5.21 -11.39 11.00
C LEU A 260 4.33 -12.31 11.86
N ALA A 261 3.11 -12.63 11.43
CA ALA A 261 2.21 -13.52 12.15
C ALA A 261 1.98 -14.89 11.47
N ASP A 262 2.57 -15.16 10.30
CA ASP A 262 2.54 -16.49 9.66
C ASP A 262 3.53 -17.44 10.36
N VAL A 263 3.16 -17.88 11.57
CA VAL A 263 4.00 -18.75 12.40
C VAL A 263 3.84 -20.22 12.03
N ASN A 264 2.78 -20.57 11.30
CA ASN A 264 2.54 -21.92 10.82
C ASN A 264 3.20 -22.20 9.44
N THR A 265 3.70 -21.15 8.77
CA THR A 265 4.42 -21.17 7.49
C THR A 265 3.58 -21.63 6.29
N ASP A 266 2.27 -21.47 6.34
CA ASP A 266 1.36 -21.82 5.25
C ASP A 266 1.20 -20.70 4.20
N GLY A 267 1.80 -19.53 4.44
CA GLY A 267 1.80 -18.38 3.55
C GLY A 267 0.65 -17.42 3.80
N SER A 268 -0.15 -17.63 4.84
CA SER A 268 -1.21 -16.73 5.30
C SER A 268 -0.94 -16.33 6.75
N ALA A 269 -1.39 -15.14 7.13
CA ALA A 269 -1.48 -14.76 8.54
C ALA A 269 -2.96 -14.71 8.89
N ASP A 270 -3.45 -15.74 9.58
CA ASP A 270 -4.87 -15.90 9.89
C ASP A 270 -5.11 -16.57 11.25
N THR A 271 -6.34 -16.99 11.52
CA THR A 271 -6.71 -17.60 12.80
C THR A 271 -5.97 -18.91 13.12
N LEU A 272 -5.43 -19.62 12.11
CA LEU A 272 -4.63 -20.82 12.31
C LEU A 272 -3.24 -20.52 12.89
N ASP A 273 -2.73 -19.30 12.68
CA ASP A 273 -1.50 -18.85 13.32
C ASP A 273 -1.70 -18.59 14.81
N ILE A 274 -2.87 -18.08 15.19
CA ILE A 274 -3.25 -17.92 16.60
C ILE A 274 -3.32 -19.30 17.28
N ASP A 275 -3.92 -20.29 16.62
CA ASP A 275 -3.92 -21.68 17.10
C ASP A 275 -2.50 -22.23 17.25
N THR A 276 -1.65 -21.96 16.26
CA THR A 276 -0.25 -22.39 16.27
C THR A 276 0.55 -21.71 17.38
N MET A 277 0.26 -20.46 17.71
CA MET A 277 0.86 -19.76 18.85
C MET A 277 0.47 -20.43 20.18
N TYR A 278 -0.82 -20.71 20.40
CA TYR A 278 -1.27 -21.42 21.60
C TYR A 278 -0.56 -22.76 21.78
N ASP A 279 -0.40 -23.52 20.70
CA ASP A 279 0.26 -24.83 20.71
C ASP A 279 1.77 -24.77 21.00
N ASN A 280 2.41 -23.61 20.78
CA ASN A 280 3.86 -23.44 20.88
C ASN A 280 4.32 -22.53 22.03
N PHE A 281 3.45 -22.18 22.98
CA PHE A 281 3.89 -21.49 24.20
C PHE A 281 4.97 -22.29 24.95
N GLY A 282 6.03 -21.59 25.35
CA GLY A 282 7.24 -22.16 25.94
C GLY A 282 8.23 -22.74 24.91
N SER A 283 7.95 -22.61 23.61
CA SER A 283 8.92 -22.91 22.56
C SER A 283 10.14 -21.98 22.68
N GLY A 284 11.29 -22.49 22.26
CA GLY A 284 12.52 -21.69 22.12
C GLY A 284 12.88 -21.41 20.67
N ASP A 285 11.92 -21.59 19.76
CA ASP A 285 12.09 -21.29 18.34
C ASP A 285 11.71 -19.83 18.08
N ASP A 286 12.59 -19.10 17.40
CA ASP A 286 12.47 -17.64 17.20
C ASP A 286 11.22 -17.26 16.38
N VAL A 287 10.62 -18.22 15.66
CA VAL A 287 9.37 -18.00 14.90
C VAL A 287 8.17 -17.71 15.80
N PHE A 288 8.21 -18.11 17.06
CA PHE A 288 7.12 -17.89 18.02
C PHE A 288 7.42 -16.76 19.03
N ASP A 289 8.61 -16.15 18.99
CA ASP A 289 9.01 -14.98 19.81
C ASP A 289 8.81 -13.69 18.97
N LEU A 290 7.56 -13.34 18.76
CA LEU A 290 7.13 -12.21 17.90
C LEU A 290 7.42 -10.84 18.52
N ASN A 291 7.40 -10.75 19.85
CA ASN A 291 7.69 -9.52 20.57
C ASN A 291 9.21 -9.33 20.87
N ALA A 292 10.03 -10.35 20.57
CA ALA A 292 11.48 -10.40 20.74
C ALA A 292 11.95 -10.22 22.19
N ASP A 293 11.20 -10.73 23.17
CA ASP A 293 11.56 -10.73 24.59
C ASP A 293 12.34 -11.98 25.02
N GLY A 294 12.46 -12.96 24.12
CA GLY A 294 13.21 -14.19 24.32
C GLY A 294 12.39 -15.37 24.86
N ALA A 295 11.05 -15.27 24.88
CA ALA A 295 10.16 -16.36 25.25
C ALA A 295 8.90 -16.36 24.39
N ALA A 296 8.51 -17.53 23.84
CA ALA A 296 7.21 -17.70 23.20
C ALA A 296 6.10 -17.81 24.27
N ASP A 297 5.34 -16.75 24.51
CA ASP A 297 4.27 -16.73 25.50
C ASP A 297 3.09 -15.80 25.14
N THR A 298 2.25 -15.50 26.12
CA THR A 298 1.08 -14.63 25.94
C THR A 298 1.43 -13.24 25.43
N GLY A 299 2.64 -12.74 25.69
CA GLY A 299 3.12 -11.48 25.15
C GLY A 299 3.30 -11.48 23.63
N ASP A 300 3.60 -12.64 23.03
CA ASP A 300 3.67 -12.79 21.57
C ASP A 300 2.30 -12.89 20.95
N LEU A 301 1.37 -13.57 21.63
CA LEU A 301 -0.02 -13.61 21.20
C LEU A 301 -0.66 -12.22 21.27
N ASP A 302 -0.42 -11.46 22.35
CA ASP A 302 -0.85 -10.06 22.47
C ASP A 302 -0.26 -9.23 21.31
N TYR A 303 1.03 -9.39 21.01
CA TYR A 303 1.67 -8.71 19.88
C TYR A 303 1.01 -9.11 18.55
N MET A 304 0.73 -10.39 18.33
CA MET A 304 0.06 -10.88 17.13
C MET A 304 -1.34 -10.26 16.97
N ILE A 305 -2.17 -10.29 18.00
CA ILE A 305 -3.56 -9.80 17.94
C ILE A 305 -3.59 -8.27 17.80
N HIS A 306 -2.87 -7.55 18.65
CA HIS A 306 -2.99 -6.08 18.75
C HIS A 306 -2.10 -5.34 17.75
N GLU A 307 -0.89 -5.81 17.51
CA GLU A 307 0.11 -5.09 16.70
C GLU A 307 0.19 -5.60 15.26
N VAL A 308 -0.06 -6.90 15.03
CA VAL A 308 -0.01 -7.48 13.68
C VAL A 308 -1.39 -7.50 13.02
N PHE A 309 -2.41 -8.06 13.67
CA PHE A 309 -3.77 -8.07 13.15
C PHE A 309 -4.51 -6.74 13.38
N GLY A 310 -4.06 -5.93 14.34
CA GLY A 310 -4.68 -4.63 14.61
C GLY A 310 -6.10 -4.74 15.15
N THR A 311 -6.44 -5.87 15.79
CA THR A 311 -7.77 -6.15 16.33
C THR A 311 -7.71 -6.40 17.83
N GLU A 312 -8.70 -7.08 18.39
CA GLU A 312 -8.80 -7.48 19.79
C GLU A 312 -9.18 -8.96 19.92
N TYR A 313 -8.90 -9.55 21.07
CA TYR A 313 -9.37 -10.87 21.42
C TYR A 313 -10.89 -11.00 21.22
N GLY A 314 -11.30 -12.06 20.52
CA GLY A 314 -12.70 -12.36 20.27
C GLY A 314 -13.23 -11.90 18.92
N ASP A 315 -12.42 -11.19 18.14
CA ASP A 315 -12.63 -11.03 16.70
C ASP A 315 -12.19 -12.35 16.03
N PHE A 316 -13.15 -13.20 15.68
CA PHE A 316 -12.91 -14.57 15.22
C PHE A 316 -12.81 -14.67 13.69
N ASP A 317 -13.22 -13.66 12.95
CA ASP A 317 -13.01 -13.57 11.50
C ASP A 317 -11.94 -12.55 11.08
N LEU A 318 -11.31 -11.89 12.06
CA LEU A 318 -10.23 -10.92 11.91
C LEU A 318 -10.63 -9.71 11.06
N ASP A 319 -11.89 -9.29 11.15
CA ASP A 319 -12.42 -8.14 10.40
C ASP A 319 -12.16 -6.78 11.06
N GLY A 320 -11.57 -6.79 12.26
CA GLY A 320 -11.22 -5.62 13.06
C GLY A 320 -12.33 -5.18 14.03
N ALA A 321 -13.43 -5.90 14.13
CA ALA A 321 -14.50 -5.65 15.10
C ALA A 321 -14.70 -6.87 16.02
N VAL A 322 -15.16 -6.64 17.25
CA VAL A 322 -15.65 -7.72 18.13
C VAL A 322 -17.15 -7.52 18.32
N ASP A 323 -17.95 -8.18 17.50
CA ASP A 323 -19.36 -7.84 17.31
C ASP A 323 -20.32 -9.06 17.19
N GLY A 324 -21.54 -8.79 16.71
CA GLY A 324 -22.58 -9.80 16.57
C GLY A 324 -22.21 -10.97 15.65
N THR A 325 -21.32 -10.73 14.67
CA THR A 325 -20.78 -11.71 13.73
C THR A 325 -19.89 -12.72 14.47
N ASP A 326 -18.97 -12.26 15.30
CA ASP A 326 -18.13 -13.11 16.14
C ASP A 326 -18.94 -13.94 17.13
N LEU A 327 -19.94 -13.31 17.75
CA LEU A 327 -20.85 -14.01 18.63
C LEU A 327 -21.63 -15.10 17.89
N ALA A 328 -21.94 -14.90 16.60
CA ALA A 328 -22.59 -15.91 15.77
C ALA A 328 -21.64 -17.06 15.43
N ILE A 329 -20.36 -16.77 15.14
CA ILE A 329 -19.29 -17.76 14.95
C ILE A 329 -19.17 -18.62 16.21
N MET A 330 -18.93 -18.02 17.38
CA MET A 330 -18.78 -18.75 18.65
C MET A 330 -20.01 -19.62 18.95
N LYS A 331 -21.22 -19.10 18.73
CA LYS A 331 -22.46 -19.88 18.95
C LYS A 331 -22.59 -21.09 18.05
N ALA A 332 -22.06 -21.04 16.82
CA ALA A 332 -22.12 -22.15 15.88
C ALA A 332 -21.27 -23.35 16.34
N PHE A 333 -20.20 -23.09 17.10
CA PHE A 333 -19.26 -24.10 17.58
C PHE A 333 -19.30 -24.33 19.09
N PHE A 334 -20.18 -23.65 19.83
CA PHE A 334 -20.28 -23.77 21.28
C PHE A 334 -20.52 -25.21 21.76
N GLY A 335 -19.70 -25.67 22.70
CA GLY A 335 -19.70 -27.04 23.22
C GLY A 335 -18.96 -28.05 22.35
N THR A 336 -18.17 -27.60 21.37
CA THR A 336 -17.32 -28.43 20.52
C THR A 336 -15.84 -28.10 20.71
N SER A 337 -14.95 -28.95 20.20
CA SER A 337 -13.53 -28.63 20.10
C SER A 337 -13.23 -27.89 18.81
N GLY A 338 -12.33 -26.91 18.88
CA GLY A 338 -11.95 -26.09 17.73
C GLY A 338 -10.91 -25.04 18.11
N GLY A 339 -10.47 -24.31 17.08
CA GLY A 339 -9.49 -23.24 17.20
C GLY A 339 -10.10 -21.87 17.46
N TYR A 340 -9.25 -20.86 17.48
CA TYR A 340 -9.58 -19.47 17.75
C TYR A 340 -10.70 -18.96 16.84
N GLY A 341 -10.58 -19.17 15.51
CA GLY A 341 -11.60 -18.77 14.53
C GLY A 341 -12.97 -19.47 14.67
N MET A 342 -13.10 -20.43 15.60
CA MET A 342 -14.37 -21.07 15.96
C MET A 342 -14.94 -20.57 17.30
N GLY A 343 -14.20 -19.72 18.03
CA GLY A 343 -14.61 -19.17 19.31
C GLY A 343 -13.79 -19.63 20.53
N ASN A 344 -12.68 -20.35 20.34
CA ASN A 344 -11.77 -20.76 21.42
C ASN A 344 -10.79 -19.62 21.74
N ILE A 345 -11.25 -18.63 22.49
CA ILE A 345 -10.49 -17.41 22.79
C ILE A 345 -9.43 -17.64 23.87
N ASN A 346 -9.54 -18.70 24.68
CA ASN A 346 -8.60 -18.97 25.78
C ASN A 346 -7.50 -19.99 25.43
N GLY A 347 -7.60 -20.65 24.26
CA GLY A 347 -6.64 -21.63 23.76
C GLY A 347 -6.73 -23.01 24.41
N ASP A 348 -7.80 -23.37 25.11
CA ASP A 348 -7.93 -24.66 25.85
C ASP A 348 -8.50 -25.83 25.02
N ALA A 349 -8.72 -25.57 23.73
CA ALA A 349 -9.24 -26.48 22.70
C ALA A 349 -10.73 -26.83 22.84
N PHE A 350 -11.50 -26.12 23.67
CA PHE A 350 -12.93 -26.35 23.83
C PHE A 350 -13.73 -25.04 23.91
N ILE A 351 -14.63 -24.80 22.96
CA ILE A 351 -15.44 -23.57 22.95
C ILE A 351 -16.53 -23.66 24.02
N ASP A 352 -16.40 -22.95 25.13
CA ASP A 352 -17.34 -23.03 26.24
C ASP A 352 -17.65 -21.71 26.98
N GLY A 353 -18.22 -21.84 28.19
CA GLY A 353 -18.63 -20.70 29.00
C GLY A 353 -17.46 -19.83 29.47
N THR A 354 -16.23 -20.35 29.48
CA THR A 354 -15.02 -19.60 29.80
C THR A 354 -14.60 -18.71 28.64
N ASP A 355 -14.69 -19.19 27.40
CA ASP A 355 -14.48 -18.35 26.21
C ASP A 355 -15.53 -17.25 26.12
N LEU A 356 -16.80 -17.62 26.33
CA LEU A 356 -17.88 -16.64 26.33
C LEU A 356 -17.70 -15.58 27.42
N ALA A 357 -17.06 -15.91 28.54
CA ALA A 357 -16.75 -14.94 29.59
C ALA A 357 -15.67 -13.94 29.14
N LEU A 358 -14.64 -14.42 28.45
CA LEU A 358 -13.58 -13.59 27.88
C LEU A 358 -14.10 -12.72 26.73
N PHE A 359 -14.81 -13.31 25.78
CA PHE A 359 -15.44 -12.59 24.65
C PHE A 359 -16.26 -11.38 25.09
N LYS A 360 -17.05 -11.53 26.17
CA LYS A 360 -17.85 -10.42 26.74
C LYS A 360 -17.02 -9.25 27.24
N THR A 361 -15.73 -9.46 27.53
CA THR A 361 -14.81 -8.41 27.98
C THR A 361 -14.41 -7.50 26.82
N TYR A 362 -14.35 -8.04 25.61
CA TYR A 362 -13.86 -7.36 24.41
C TYR A 362 -14.98 -6.92 23.45
N MET A 363 -16.18 -7.47 23.65
CA MET A 363 -17.39 -7.12 22.90
C MET A 363 -17.61 -5.61 22.77
N GLY A 364 -17.79 -5.15 21.52
CA GLY A 364 -17.92 -3.75 21.16
C GLY A 364 -16.58 -3.06 20.86
N PHE A 365 -15.47 -3.80 20.83
CA PHE A 365 -14.23 -3.32 20.23
C PHE A 365 -14.44 -3.05 18.73
N LEU A 366 -13.81 -1.98 18.26
CA LEU A 366 -13.77 -1.61 16.85
C LEU A 366 -12.42 -0.96 16.58
N ALA A 367 -11.62 -1.60 15.74
CA ALA A 367 -10.34 -1.07 15.31
C ALA A 367 -10.55 0.24 14.51
N PRO A 368 -9.63 1.21 14.60
CA PRO A 368 -9.67 2.39 13.74
C PRO A 368 -9.68 1.99 12.26
N GLY A 369 -10.80 2.27 11.57
CA GLY A 369 -10.97 1.92 10.15
C GLY A 369 -11.75 0.63 9.88
N ALA A 370 -12.00 -0.21 10.89
CA ALA A 370 -12.88 -1.38 10.78
C ALA A 370 -14.37 -1.04 10.76
N GLY A 371 -14.71 0.26 10.83
CA GLY A 371 -16.08 0.78 10.73
C GLY A 371 -16.62 0.77 9.31
N GLY A 372 -16.83 -0.40 8.73
CA GLY A 372 -17.71 -0.61 7.59
C GLY A 372 -19.15 -0.71 8.09
N GLU A 373 -19.94 0.32 7.83
CA GLU A 373 -21.34 0.49 8.24
C GLU A 373 -21.52 0.95 9.70
N ASP A 374 -21.52 2.27 9.86
CA ASP A 374 -22.38 2.91 10.85
C ASP A 374 -23.65 2.08 11.00
N ALA A 375 -23.94 1.60 12.20
CA ALA A 375 -25.27 1.16 12.58
C ALA A 375 -26.21 2.34 12.28
N VAL A 376 -26.74 2.37 11.06
CA VAL A 376 -27.66 3.39 10.58
C VAL A 376 -28.79 3.39 11.59
N PRO A 377 -28.98 4.46 12.38
CA PRO A 377 -30.17 4.55 13.21
C PRO A 377 -31.33 4.44 12.23
N GLU A 378 -32.14 3.38 12.36
CA GLU A 378 -33.26 3.14 11.44
C GLU A 378 -33.94 4.48 11.18
N PRO A 379 -34.00 4.96 9.92
CA PRO A 379 -34.43 6.30 9.67
C PRO A 379 -35.80 6.48 10.32
N THR A 380 -35.98 7.62 10.98
CA THR A 380 -37.26 8.06 11.56
C THR A 380 -38.40 8.14 10.52
N THR A 381 -38.20 7.67 9.30
CA THR A 381 -39.18 7.41 8.24
C THR A 381 -40.31 6.50 8.71
N LEU A 382 -40.10 5.49 9.56
CA LEU A 382 -41.22 4.72 10.13
C LEU A 382 -42.07 5.57 11.09
N MET A 383 -41.45 6.47 11.86
CA MET A 383 -42.14 7.43 12.72
C MET A 383 -42.90 8.48 11.89
N LEU A 384 -42.31 8.99 10.81
CA LEU A 384 -42.95 9.91 9.86
C LEU A 384 -44.08 9.24 9.07
N LEU A 385 -43.93 7.97 8.69
CA LEU A 385 -44.99 7.19 8.05
C LEU A 385 -46.14 6.92 9.01
N GLY A 386 -45.85 6.60 10.28
CA GLY A 386 -46.86 6.45 11.33
C GLY A 386 -47.62 7.74 11.62
N LEU A 387 -46.93 8.87 11.75
CA LEU A 387 -47.54 10.20 11.95
C LEU A 387 -48.32 10.66 10.71
N GLY A 388 -47.82 10.40 9.51
CA GLY A 388 -48.50 10.68 8.24
C GLY A 388 -49.78 9.87 8.07
N ALA A 389 -49.74 8.57 8.39
CA ALA A 389 -50.93 7.70 8.38
C ALA A 389 -51.98 8.16 9.41
N ALA A 390 -51.55 8.55 10.61
CA ALA A 390 -52.45 9.09 11.64
C ALA A 390 -53.09 10.43 11.24
N ALA A 391 -52.34 11.32 10.59
CA ALA A 391 -52.84 12.59 10.07
C ALA A 391 -53.86 12.40 8.93
N LEU A 392 -53.62 11.43 8.04
CA LEU A 392 -54.55 11.07 6.96
C LEU A 392 -55.83 10.40 7.48
N LEU A 393 -55.75 9.59 8.53
CA LEU A 393 -56.92 8.98 9.19
C LEU A 393 -57.78 10.03 9.92
N LYS A 394 -57.16 11.05 10.53
CA LYS A 394 -57.88 12.14 11.21
C LYS A 394 -58.64 13.05 10.24
N ARG A 395 -58.21 13.13 8.97
CA ARG A 395 -58.85 13.95 7.93
C ARG A 395 -60.04 13.26 7.24
N ARG A 396 -60.33 11.99 7.57
CA ARG A 396 -61.44 11.19 7.01
C ARG A 396 -62.65 11.05 7.96
N LYS A 397 -62.79 11.91 8.97
CA LYS A 397 -64.02 12.02 9.78
C LYS A 397 -64.75 13.32 9.50
#